data_AF-A0A931H2U7-F1
#
_entry.id   AF-A0A931H2U7-F1
#
_cell.length_a   1.000
_cell.length_b   1.000
_cell.length_c   1.000
_cell.angle_alpha   90.00
_cell.angle_beta   90.00
_cell.angle_gamma   90.00
#
_symmetry.space_group_name_H-M   'P 1'
#
loop_
_entity.id
_entity.type
_entity.pdbx_description
1 polymer ?
#
loop_
_entity_poly.entity_id
_entity_poly.type
_entity_poly.pdbx_seq_one_letter_code
_entity_poly.pdbx_strand_id
1 'polypeptide(L)'
;MRSAQRGATLIIGLIMIVLITLIVVNAFTLSSSNMKSVGNMQARDESLAAANEALELVTSSAFTDSPVAQAINVDLNKDGTTDYSVDIAQPVCARATASTTGGPSDVELGAALTSSAKWNTEWDLQATVSDALTGAKVIVRQGVRVLLTDTQKTAVCP
;
A
#
# COMPACT_ATOMS: atom_id res chain seq x y z
N MET A 1 51.83 39.69 38.97
CA MET A 1 50.45 39.60 38.41
C MET A 1 50.19 38.30 37.60
N ARG A 2 50.80 37.13 37.93
CA ARG A 2 50.66 35.88 37.15
C ARG A 2 49.65 34.84 37.72
N SER A 3 49.05 35.06 38.89
CA SER A 3 48.16 34.07 39.53
C SER A 3 46.69 34.12 39.06
N ALA A 4 46.25 35.18 38.37
CA ALA A 4 44.86 35.30 37.91
C ALA A 4 44.54 34.49 36.63
N GLN A 5 45.57 34.08 35.87
CA GLN A 5 45.39 33.36 34.59
C GLN A 5 45.03 31.88 34.76
N ARG A 6 45.41 31.24 35.88
CA ARG A 6 45.14 29.80 36.12
C ARG A 6 43.65 29.49 36.38
N GLY A 7 42.87 30.45 36.88
CA GLY A 7 41.43 30.27 37.13
C GLY A 7 40.60 30.43 35.86
N ALA A 8 40.97 31.35 34.98
CA ALA A 8 40.25 31.62 33.74
C ALA A 8 40.31 30.44 32.76
N THR A 9 41.45 29.73 32.67
CA THR A 9 41.59 28.56 31.78
C THR A 9 40.72 27.37 32.20
N LEU A 10 40.49 27.17 33.50
CA LEU A 10 39.58 26.14 34.02
C LEU A 10 38.13 26.46 33.66
N ILE A 11 37.70 27.72 33.81
CA ILE A 11 36.34 28.14 33.47
C ILE A 11 36.11 28.03 31.96
N ILE A 12 37.04 28.51 31.15
CA ILE A 12 36.96 28.40 29.68
C ILE A 12 36.96 26.93 29.26
N GLY A 13 37.79 26.09 29.86
CA GLY A 13 37.79 24.65 29.61
C GLY A 13 36.45 23.99 29.94
N LEU A 14 35.83 24.35 31.06
CA LEU A 14 34.53 23.82 31.47
C LEU A 14 33.41 24.28 30.53
N ILE A 15 33.42 25.55 30.12
CA ILE A 15 32.51 26.08 29.09
C ILE A 15 32.69 25.33 27.77
N MET A 16 33.93 25.12 27.32
CA MET A 16 34.20 24.40 26.07
C MET A 16 33.77 22.93 26.14
N ILE A 17 33.98 22.25 27.27
CA ILE A 17 33.48 20.87 27.47
C ILE A 17 31.96 20.84 27.40
N VAL A 18 31.27 21.79 28.02
CA VAL A 18 29.81 21.90 27.95
C VAL A 18 29.34 22.17 26.51
N LEU A 19 30.00 23.05 25.78
CA LEU A 19 29.64 23.34 24.39
C LEU A 19 29.85 22.12 23.47
N ILE A 20 30.98 21.41 23.61
CA ILE A 20 31.25 20.21 22.82
C ILE A 20 30.24 19.11 23.14
N THR A 21 29.93 18.87 24.42
CA THR A 21 28.94 17.87 24.81
C THR A 21 27.55 18.20 24.27
N LEU A 22 27.13 19.47 24.29
CA LEU A 22 25.87 19.90 23.68
C LEU A 22 25.83 19.67 22.17
N ILE A 23 26.91 19.99 21.45
CA ILE A 23 27.01 19.73 20.01
C ILE A 23 26.90 18.23 19.72
N VAL A 24 27.61 17.40 20.48
CA VAL A 24 27.62 15.95 20.31
C VAL A 24 26.25 15.34 20.59
N VAL A 25 25.58 15.73 21.69
CA VAL A 25 24.23 15.25 22.01
C VAL A 25 23.24 15.65 20.91
N ASN A 26 23.30 16.90 20.44
CA ASN A 26 22.44 17.36 19.36
C ASN A 26 22.70 16.58 18.05
N ALA A 27 23.96 16.30 17.71
CA ALA A 27 24.31 15.50 16.54
C ALA A 27 23.77 14.06 16.62
N PHE A 28 23.85 13.42 17.79
CA PHE A 28 23.28 12.08 18.01
C PHE A 28 21.75 12.10 17.91
N THR A 29 21.08 13.05 18.56
CA THR A 29 19.61 13.14 18.51
C THR A 29 19.10 13.38 17.08
N LEU A 30 19.77 14.22 16.29
CA LEU A 30 19.44 14.43 14.88
C LEU A 30 19.61 13.15 14.05
N SER A 31 20.72 12.43 14.28
CA SER A 31 21.00 11.16 13.59
C SER A 31 19.97 10.09 13.93
N SER A 32 19.59 9.96 15.21
CA SER A 32 18.53 9.04 15.64
C SER A 32 17.17 9.42 15.07
N SER A 33 16.86 10.71 14.93
CA SER A 33 15.62 11.18 14.31
C SER A 33 15.56 10.78 12.83
N ASN A 34 16.64 10.98 12.09
CA ASN A 34 16.71 10.59 10.68
C ASN A 34 16.53 9.08 10.51
N MET A 35 17.19 8.26 11.35
CA MET A 35 17.04 6.80 11.34
C MET A 35 15.60 6.36 11.58
N LYS A 36 14.89 6.99 12.53
CA LYS A 36 13.47 6.71 12.76
C LYS A 36 12.61 7.04 11.55
N SER A 37 12.90 8.16 10.88
CA SER A 37 12.20 8.52 9.64
C SER A 37 12.41 7.48 8.54
N VAL A 38 13.64 7.00 8.36
CA VAL A 38 13.95 5.95 7.37
C VAL A 38 13.24 4.64 7.72
N GLY A 39 13.26 4.22 8.98
CA GLY A 39 12.53 3.02 9.42
C GLY A 39 11.02 3.11 9.18
N ASN A 40 10.42 4.29 9.42
CA ASN A 40 9.01 4.51 9.13
C ASN A 40 8.70 4.46 7.63
N MET A 41 9.60 5.00 6.78
CA MET A 41 9.44 4.91 5.33
C MET A 41 9.59 3.47 4.85
N GLN A 42 10.56 2.73 5.40
CA GLN A 42 10.75 1.32 5.09
C GLN A 42 9.51 0.48 5.40
N ALA A 43 8.96 0.59 6.62
CA ALA A 43 7.74 -0.14 7.00
C ALA A 43 6.54 0.21 6.11
N ARG A 44 6.43 1.48 5.72
CA ARG A 44 5.39 1.93 4.78
C ARG A 44 5.58 1.34 3.38
N ASP A 45 6.81 1.32 2.88
CA ASP A 45 7.11 0.84 1.52
C ASP A 45 6.96 -0.68 1.42
N GLU A 46 7.37 -1.43 2.46
CA GLU A 46 7.12 -2.87 2.57
C GLU A 46 5.62 -3.18 2.65
N SER A 47 4.86 -2.44 3.48
CA SER A 47 3.40 -2.59 3.53
C SER A 47 2.73 -2.31 2.17
N LEU A 48 3.23 -1.32 1.41
CA LEU A 48 2.76 -1.05 0.04
C LEU A 48 3.10 -2.18 -0.92
N ALA A 49 4.31 -2.73 -0.84
CA ALA A 49 4.73 -3.87 -1.65
C ALA A 49 3.86 -5.11 -1.38
N ALA A 50 3.61 -5.43 -0.11
CA ALA A 50 2.73 -6.53 0.28
C ALA A 50 1.29 -6.33 -0.21
N ALA A 51 0.74 -5.12 -0.10
CA ALA A 51 -0.59 -4.81 -0.62
C ALA A 51 -0.68 -5.04 -2.13
N ASN A 52 0.32 -4.58 -2.90
CA ASN A 52 0.35 -4.76 -4.35
C ASN A 52 0.49 -6.23 -4.74
N GLU A 53 1.35 -7.00 -4.06
CA GLU A 53 1.47 -8.44 -4.30
C GLU A 53 0.14 -9.16 -4.08
N ALA A 54 -0.52 -8.88 -2.96
CA ALA A 54 -1.83 -9.46 -2.65
C ALA A 54 -2.90 -9.06 -3.70
N LEU A 55 -2.92 -7.79 -4.13
CA LEU A 55 -3.84 -7.32 -5.17
C LEU A 55 -3.57 -7.98 -6.53
N GLU A 56 -2.32 -8.21 -6.91
CA GLU A 56 -1.97 -8.93 -8.13
C GLU A 56 -2.39 -10.39 -8.07
N LEU A 57 -2.24 -11.05 -6.91
CA LEU A 57 -2.75 -12.41 -6.71
C LEU A 57 -4.27 -12.48 -6.92
N VAL A 58 -5.03 -11.54 -6.36
CA VAL A 58 -6.48 -11.49 -6.56
C VAL A 58 -6.84 -11.17 -8.00
N THR A 59 -6.18 -10.20 -8.61
CA THR A 59 -6.44 -9.78 -9.99
C THR A 59 -6.10 -10.90 -11.00
N SER A 60 -5.10 -11.73 -10.68
CA SER A 60 -4.74 -12.91 -11.48
C SER A 60 -5.72 -14.09 -11.32
N SER A 61 -6.60 -14.04 -10.32
CA SER A 61 -7.61 -15.05 -10.04
C SER A 61 -8.95 -14.72 -10.71
N ALA A 62 -9.90 -15.67 -10.67
CA ALA A 62 -11.28 -15.45 -11.10
C ALA A 62 -12.10 -14.64 -10.07
N PHE A 63 -11.58 -13.49 -9.62
CA PHE A 63 -12.19 -12.68 -8.55
C PHE A 63 -13.59 -12.15 -8.90
N THR A 64 -13.95 -12.16 -10.18
CA THR A 64 -15.25 -11.74 -10.69
C THR A 64 -16.31 -12.84 -10.69
N ASP A 65 -15.96 -14.12 -10.45
CA ASP A 65 -16.96 -15.21 -10.42
C ASP A 65 -17.72 -15.24 -9.09
N SER A 66 -17.04 -14.95 -7.99
CA SER A 66 -17.63 -14.84 -6.64
C SER A 66 -16.78 -13.90 -5.79
N PRO A 67 -16.99 -12.57 -5.90
CA PRO A 67 -16.21 -11.60 -5.14
C PRO A 67 -16.51 -11.76 -3.64
N VAL A 68 -15.48 -12.15 -2.89
CA VAL A 68 -15.52 -12.34 -1.43
C VAL A 68 -14.35 -11.60 -0.79
N ALA A 69 -14.52 -11.20 0.47
CA ALA A 69 -13.39 -10.72 1.26
C ALA A 69 -12.45 -11.87 1.58
N GLN A 70 -11.14 -11.61 1.56
CA GLN A 70 -10.12 -12.62 1.84
C GLN A 70 -8.88 -11.98 2.45
N ALA A 71 -8.17 -12.76 3.27
CA ALA A 71 -6.89 -12.37 3.83
C ALA A 71 -5.77 -13.12 3.12
N ILE A 72 -4.73 -12.40 2.70
CA ILE A 72 -3.55 -12.94 2.03
C ILE A 72 -2.34 -12.69 2.91
N ASN A 73 -1.62 -13.77 3.21
CA ASN A 73 -0.35 -13.72 3.90
C ASN A 73 0.77 -13.56 2.87
N VAL A 74 1.60 -12.53 3.05
CA VAL A 74 2.71 -12.20 2.17
C VAL A 74 4.02 -12.38 2.93
N ASP A 75 4.95 -13.09 2.29
CA ASP A 75 6.33 -13.29 2.70
C ASP A 75 7.23 -12.54 1.70
N LEU A 76 7.63 -11.32 2.07
CA LEU A 76 8.34 -10.39 1.18
C LEU A 76 9.80 -10.81 1.02
N ASN A 77 10.42 -11.32 2.07
CA ASN A 77 11.85 -11.68 2.09
C ASN A 77 12.10 -13.15 1.68
N LYS A 78 11.04 -13.96 1.58
CA LYS A 78 11.03 -15.38 1.23
C LYS A 78 11.79 -16.26 2.22
N ASP A 79 11.74 -15.92 3.51
CA ASP A 79 12.34 -16.71 4.58
C ASP A 79 11.45 -17.87 5.08
N GLY A 80 10.22 -17.97 4.54
CA GLY A 80 9.25 -19.00 4.89
C GLY A 80 8.34 -18.62 6.05
N THR A 81 8.45 -17.39 6.57
CA THR A 81 7.54 -16.82 7.57
C THR A 81 6.69 -15.71 6.95
N THR A 82 5.48 -15.53 7.46
CA THR A 82 4.61 -14.45 6.99
C THR A 82 5.08 -13.13 7.61
N ASP A 83 5.47 -12.19 6.75
CA ASP A 83 5.83 -10.83 7.15
C ASP A 83 4.60 -9.95 7.35
N TYR A 84 3.69 -9.97 6.38
CA TYR A 84 2.51 -9.09 6.34
C TYR A 84 1.24 -9.89 6.08
N SER A 85 0.15 -9.51 6.76
CA SER A 85 -1.20 -9.98 6.46
C SER A 85 -1.99 -8.86 5.80
N VAL A 86 -2.54 -9.13 4.63
CA VAL A 86 -3.27 -8.18 3.80
C VAL A 86 -4.74 -8.58 3.74
N ASP A 87 -5.60 -7.75 4.29
CA ASP A 87 -7.05 -7.91 4.21
C ASP A 87 -7.57 -7.26 2.94
N ILE A 88 -8.04 -8.09 2.01
CA ILE A 88 -8.71 -7.62 0.79
C ILE A 88 -10.20 -7.62 1.06
N ALA A 89 -10.79 -6.42 1.02
CA ALA A 89 -12.23 -6.25 1.12
C ALA A 89 -12.91 -6.93 -0.08
N GLN A 90 -14.18 -7.31 0.09
CA GLN A 90 -14.97 -7.86 -1.00
C GLN A 90 -14.90 -6.92 -2.23
N PRO A 91 -14.45 -7.39 -3.40
CA PRO A 91 -14.39 -6.56 -4.60
C PRO A 91 -15.77 -5.99 -4.95
N VAL A 92 -15.84 -4.68 -5.19
CA VAL A 92 -17.10 -4.00 -5.49
C VAL A 92 -17.13 -3.61 -6.95
N CYS A 93 -18.19 -3.97 -7.66
CA CYS A 93 -18.40 -3.45 -9.01
C CYS A 93 -18.90 -2.00 -8.93
N ALA A 94 -18.08 -1.05 -9.37
CA ALA A 94 -18.38 0.37 -9.35
C ALA A 94 -19.18 0.82 -10.58
N ARG A 95 -18.95 0.17 -11.74
CA ARG A 95 -19.60 0.55 -13.00
C ARG A 95 -19.68 -0.62 -13.97
N ALA A 96 -20.76 -0.71 -14.74
CA ALA A 96 -20.88 -1.60 -15.90
C ALA A 96 -21.36 -0.82 -17.12
N THR A 97 -20.70 -1.01 -18.26
CA THR A 97 -21.07 -0.38 -19.53
C THR A 97 -21.04 -1.39 -20.66
N ALA A 98 -22.02 -1.33 -21.56
CA ALA A 98 -22.06 -2.25 -22.70
C ALA A 98 -20.83 -2.04 -23.59
N SER A 99 -20.24 -3.14 -24.03
CA SER A 99 -19.10 -3.14 -24.95
C SER A 99 -19.57 -3.33 -26.38
N THR A 100 -18.94 -2.63 -27.31
CA THR A 100 -19.23 -2.73 -28.75
C THR A 100 -18.49 -3.89 -29.43
N THR A 101 -17.75 -4.71 -28.67
CA THR A 101 -16.97 -5.84 -29.19
C THR A 101 -17.81 -7.07 -29.56
N GLY A 102 -19.10 -7.10 -29.20
CA GLY A 102 -20.06 -8.07 -29.72
C GLY A 102 -20.70 -7.54 -31.00
N GLY A 103 -20.55 -8.25 -32.13
CA GLY A 103 -21.30 -7.92 -33.33
C GLY A 103 -22.82 -8.01 -33.07
N PRO A 104 -23.64 -7.15 -33.70
CA PRO A 104 -25.08 -7.17 -33.51
C PRO A 104 -25.66 -8.53 -33.95
N SER A 105 -26.55 -9.11 -33.15
CA SER A 105 -27.27 -10.35 -33.51
C SER A 105 -28.33 -10.11 -34.58
N ASP A 106 -28.71 -8.85 -34.80
CA ASP A 106 -29.69 -8.40 -35.78
C ASP A 106 -29.28 -7.02 -36.31
N VAL A 107 -29.58 -6.70 -37.57
CA VAL A 107 -29.16 -5.44 -38.21
C VAL A 107 -29.76 -4.19 -37.56
N GLU A 108 -30.92 -4.32 -36.89
CA GLU A 108 -31.60 -3.21 -36.21
C GLU A 108 -31.27 -3.10 -34.72
N LEU A 109 -30.64 -4.13 -34.13
CA LEU A 109 -30.24 -4.13 -32.73
C LEU A 109 -28.80 -3.64 -32.55
N GLY A 110 -28.57 -2.79 -31.55
CA GLY A 110 -27.23 -2.41 -31.15
C GLY A 110 -26.43 -3.59 -30.56
N ALA A 111 -25.10 -3.53 -30.64
CA ALA A 111 -24.16 -4.51 -30.09
C ALA A 111 -24.37 -4.87 -28.59
N ALA A 112 -25.09 -4.02 -27.85
CA ALA A 112 -25.42 -4.19 -26.44
C ALA A 112 -26.63 -5.12 -26.18
N LEU A 113 -27.47 -5.40 -27.19
CA LEU A 113 -28.74 -6.15 -27.05
C LEU A 113 -28.65 -7.56 -27.67
N THR A 114 -27.45 -8.11 -27.72
CA THR A 114 -27.15 -9.39 -28.36
C THR A 114 -26.93 -10.49 -27.33
N SER A 115 -27.13 -11.76 -27.68
CA SER A 115 -26.75 -12.87 -26.80
C SER A 115 -25.23 -13.00 -26.62
N SER A 116 -24.46 -12.31 -27.46
CA SER A 116 -23.00 -12.16 -27.37
C SER A 116 -22.57 -10.88 -26.65
N ALA A 117 -23.51 -10.12 -26.06
CA ALA A 117 -23.24 -8.84 -25.43
C ALA A 117 -22.17 -9.01 -24.35
N LYS A 118 -21.16 -8.15 -24.44
CA LYS A 118 -20.08 -8.06 -23.46
C LYS A 118 -20.21 -6.75 -22.71
N TRP A 119 -19.80 -6.75 -21.46
CA TRP A 119 -19.87 -5.59 -20.58
C TRP A 119 -18.49 -5.28 -20.03
N ASN A 120 -18.05 -4.04 -20.20
CA ASN A 120 -16.90 -3.52 -19.47
C ASN A 120 -17.36 -3.24 -18.04
N THR A 121 -16.86 -4.03 -17.09
CA THR A 121 -17.11 -3.87 -15.65
C THR A 121 -15.88 -3.29 -14.97
N GLU A 122 -16.06 -2.27 -14.16
CA GLU A 122 -15.02 -1.59 -13.39
C GLU A 122 -15.18 -1.97 -11.92
N TRP A 123 -14.12 -2.53 -11.35
CA TRP A 123 -14.08 -3.06 -10.00
C TRP A 123 -13.15 -2.23 -9.11
N ASP A 124 -13.57 -1.92 -7.90
CA ASP A 124 -12.73 -1.37 -6.83
C ASP A 124 -12.26 -2.50 -5.92
N LEU A 125 -10.96 -2.74 -5.89
CA LEU A 125 -10.30 -3.66 -4.98
C LEU A 125 -9.60 -2.85 -3.90
N GLN A 126 -9.95 -3.09 -2.64
CA GLN A 126 -9.33 -2.43 -1.50
C GLN A 126 -8.52 -3.44 -0.68
N ALA A 127 -7.22 -3.20 -0.58
CA ALA A 127 -6.31 -3.94 0.30
C ALA A 127 -5.96 -3.10 1.53
N THR A 128 -6.04 -3.71 2.71
CA THR A 128 -5.64 -3.11 3.97
C THR A 128 -4.54 -3.95 4.59
N VAL A 129 -3.39 -3.33 4.86
CA VAL A 129 -2.26 -3.96 5.54
C VAL A 129 -2.17 -3.40 6.95
N SER A 130 -2.08 -4.29 7.93
CA SER A 130 -1.78 -3.95 9.32
C SER A 130 -0.47 -4.59 9.75
N ASP A 131 0.54 -3.76 9.96
CA ASP A 131 1.83 -4.21 10.48
C ASP A 131 1.78 -4.28 12.02
N ALA A 132 1.94 -5.49 12.57
CA ALA A 132 1.93 -5.73 14.01
C ALA A 132 3.21 -5.24 14.73
N LEU A 133 4.33 -5.09 14.02
CA LEU A 133 5.62 -4.67 14.59
C LEU A 133 5.67 -3.15 14.78
N THR A 134 5.25 -2.38 13.77
CA THR A 134 5.31 -0.91 13.82
C THR A 134 3.97 -0.24 14.14
N GLY A 135 2.85 -0.97 13.99
CA GLY A 135 1.51 -0.39 14.07
C GLY A 135 1.12 0.42 12.82
N ALA A 136 1.92 0.37 11.75
CA ALA A 136 1.60 1.03 10.50
C ALA A 136 0.35 0.40 9.85
N LYS A 137 -0.50 1.26 9.29
CA LYS A 137 -1.67 0.85 8.52
C LYS A 137 -1.62 1.50 7.14
N VAL A 138 -1.65 0.66 6.12
CA VAL A 138 -1.68 1.10 4.72
C VAL A 138 -2.95 0.59 4.07
N ILE A 139 -3.62 1.46 3.32
CA ILE A 139 -4.81 1.13 2.55
C ILE A 139 -4.52 1.46 1.10
N VAL A 140 -4.59 0.45 0.22
CA VAL A 140 -4.41 0.59 -1.23
C VAL A 140 -5.75 0.31 -1.91
N ARG A 141 -6.08 1.11 -2.91
CA ARG A 141 -7.24 0.89 -3.79
C ARG A 141 -6.78 0.76 -5.23
N GLN A 142 -7.29 -0.25 -5.92
CA GLN A 142 -6.97 -0.53 -7.31
C GLN A 142 -8.26 -0.67 -8.12
N GLY A 143 -8.34 0.07 -9.22
CA GLY A 143 -9.40 -0.05 -10.20
C GLY A 143 -9.04 -1.08 -11.27
N VAL A 144 -9.84 -2.12 -11.44
CA VAL A 144 -9.64 -3.15 -12.46
C VAL A 144 -10.82 -3.21 -13.42
N ARG A 145 -10.55 -3.20 -14.73
CA ARG A 145 -11.60 -3.38 -15.75
C ARG A 145 -11.59 -4.80 -16.28
N VAL A 146 -12.72 -5.49 -16.17
CA VAL A 146 -12.93 -6.85 -16.67
C VAL A 146 -14.07 -6.88 -17.67
N LEU A 147 -13.87 -7.59 -18.79
CA LEU A 147 -14.89 -7.80 -19.79
C LEU A 147 -15.71 -9.05 -19.44
N LEU A 148 -16.97 -8.87 -19.04
CA LEU A 148 -17.87 -9.96 -18.66
C LEU A 148 -18.93 -10.22 -19.73
N THR A 149 -19.45 -11.46 -19.79
CA THR A 149 -20.70 -11.77 -20.51
C THR A 149 -21.90 -11.15 -19.80
N ASP A 150 -23.03 -11.06 -20.47
CA ASP A 150 -24.29 -10.61 -19.87
C ASP A 150 -24.71 -11.46 -18.64
N THR A 151 -24.59 -12.79 -18.74
CA THR A 151 -24.87 -13.71 -17.62
C THR A 151 -23.91 -13.51 -16.44
N GLN A 152 -22.62 -13.32 -16.69
CA GLN A 152 -21.66 -13.04 -15.61
C GLN A 152 -21.92 -11.68 -14.97
N LYS A 153 -22.13 -10.63 -15.79
CA LYS A 153 -22.43 -9.28 -15.30
C LYS A 153 -23.67 -9.30 -14.41
N THR A 154 -24.76 -9.91 -14.83
CA THR A 154 -26.01 -9.97 -14.05
C THR A 154 -25.87 -10.73 -12.74
N ALA A 155 -24.95 -11.71 -12.66
CA ALA A 155 -24.68 -12.45 -11.44
C ALA A 155 -23.87 -11.65 -10.40
N VAL A 156 -22.88 -10.86 -10.83
CA VAL A 156 -21.87 -10.28 -9.91
C VAL A 156 -21.78 -8.75 -9.92
N CYS A 157 -22.43 -8.09 -10.89
CA CYS A 157 -22.43 -6.64 -11.06
C CYS A 157 -23.80 -6.14 -11.59
N PRO A 158 -24.85 -6.13 -10.74
CA PRO A 158 -26.18 -5.67 -11.13
C PRO A 158 -26.20 -4.19 -11.53
#